data_AF-X6D5W5-F1
#
_entry.id   AF-X6D5W5-F1
#
_cell.length_a   1.000
_cell.length_b   1.000
_cell.length_c   1.000
_cell.angle_alpha   90.00
_cell.angle_beta   90.00
_cell.angle_gamma   90.00
#
_symmetry.space_group_name_H-M   'P 1'
#
loop_
_entity.id
_entity.type
_entity.pdbx_description
1 polymer ?
#
loop_
_entity_poly.entity_id
_entity_poly.type
_entity_poly.pdbx_seq_one_letter_code
_entity_poly.pdbx_strand_id
1 'polypeptide(L)'
;MLAATSTDRDESPAPFHVALRILSSERSIPEKLAVYLRDVMTQALQIASDPDTIDGETLPEAIRLALDLRESEALRAAVGMVGAGTISAELAREILSAEHKFAVTR
;
A
#
# COMPACT_ATOMS: atom_id res chain seq x y z
N MET A 1 -10.55 -15.96 28.47
CA MET A 1 -10.46 -16.72 27.21
C MET A 1 -10.19 -15.72 26.09
N LEU A 2 -8.99 -15.70 25.52
CA LEU A 2 -8.71 -14.92 24.31
C LEU A 2 -9.22 -15.77 23.13
N ALA A 3 -10.31 -15.33 22.51
CA ALA A 3 -10.88 -16.01 21.36
C ALA A 3 -9.89 -15.97 20.21
N ALA A 4 -9.55 -17.17 19.71
CA ALA A 4 -8.86 -17.36 18.46
C ALA A 4 -9.69 -16.71 17.34
N THR A 5 -9.18 -15.61 16.78
CA THR A 5 -9.77 -15.04 15.57
C THR A 5 -9.03 -15.67 14.40
N SER A 6 -9.71 -16.59 13.71
CA SER A 6 -9.22 -17.22 12.49
C SER A 6 -8.81 -16.13 11.50
N THR A 7 -7.52 -16.08 11.15
CA THR A 7 -6.94 -15.08 10.24
C THR A 7 -7.19 -15.44 8.76
N ASP A 8 -8.33 -16.08 8.46
CA ASP A 8 -8.83 -16.12 7.08
C ASP A 8 -9.54 -14.80 6.82
N ARG A 9 -8.73 -13.76 6.61
CA ARG A 9 -9.21 -12.53 5.97
C ARG A 9 -9.46 -12.86 4.50
N ASP A 10 -10.63 -13.42 4.25
CA ASP A 10 -11.41 -13.29 3.00
C ASP A 10 -11.84 -11.80 2.84
N GLU A 11 -10.92 -10.87 3.08
CA GLU A 11 -11.12 -9.45 2.83
C GLU A 11 -11.15 -9.30 1.32
N SER A 12 -12.36 -9.06 0.79
CA SER A 12 -12.54 -8.57 -0.56
C SER A 12 -11.43 -7.55 -0.85
N PRO A 13 -10.64 -7.72 -1.93
CA PRO A 13 -9.39 -7.00 -2.08
C PRO A 13 -9.67 -5.51 -1.97
N ALA A 14 -9.07 -4.86 -0.97
CA ALA A 14 -9.23 -3.43 -0.76
C ALA A 14 -8.97 -2.69 -2.08
N PRO A 15 -9.65 -1.57 -2.38
CA PRO A 15 -9.53 -0.87 -3.65
C PRO A 15 -8.08 -0.60 -4.08
N PHE A 16 -7.20 -0.41 -3.09
CA PHE A 16 -5.74 -0.35 -3.25
C PHE A 16 -5.15 -1.60 -3.92
N HIS A 17 -5.43 -2.80 -3.39
CA HIS A 17 -4.98 -4.09 -3.91
C HIS A 17 -5.49 -4.36 -5.33
N VAL A 18 -6.76 -4.03 -5.59
CA VAL A 18 -7.35 -4.17 -6.93
C VAL A 18 -6.62 -3.28 -7.92
N ALA A 19 -6.39 -2.01 -7.55
CA ALA A 19 -5.73 -1.05 -8.43
C ALA A 19 -4.27 -1.44 -8.70
N LEU A 20 -3.53 -1.91 -7.69
CA LEU A 20 -2.18 -2.44 -7.87
C LEU A 20 -2.16 -3.65 -8.80
N ARG A 21 -3.13 -4.56 -8.69
CA ARG A 21 -3.17 -5.78 -9.53
C ARG A 21 -3.56 -5.50 -10.99
N ILE A 22 -4.37 -4.48 -11.23
CA ILE A 22 -4.67 -3.99 -12.58
C ILE A 22 -3.41 -3.34 -13.19
N LEU A 23 -2.73 -2.47 -12.42
CA LEU A 23 -1.49 -1.83 -12.85
C LEU A 23 -0.37 -2.84 -13.10
N SER A 24 -0.21 -3.85 -12.25
CA SER A 24 0.79 -4.90 -12.40
C SER A 24 0.58 -5.74 -13.67
N SER A 25 -0.65 -5.72 -14.22
CA SER A 25 -1.00 -6.39 -15.47
C SER A 25 -0.86 -5.46 -16.69
N GLU A 26 -0.18 -4.32 -16.54
CA GLU A 26 0.01 -3.29 -17.58
C GLU A 26 -1.29 -2.72 -18.15
N ARG A 27 -2.39 -2.83 -17.39
CA ARG A 27 -3.68 -2.25 -17.77
C ARG A 27 -3.82 -0.85 -17.18
N SER A 28 -4.50 0.02 -17.92
CA SER A 28 -4.88 1.33 -17.37
C SER A 28 -5.93 1.15 -16.27
N ILE A 29 -5.75 1.90 -15.20
CA ILE A 29 -6.75 2.01 -14.13
C ILE A 29 -7.62 3.25 -14.37
N PRO A 30 -8.90 3.22 -13.94
CA PRO A 30 -9.72 4.40 -13.86
C PRO A 30 -9.03 5.54 -13.09
N GLU A 31 -9.20 6.78 -13.55
CA GLU A 31 -8.55 7.96 -12.97
C GLU A 31 -8.82 8.10 -11.47
N LYS A 32 -10.04 7.80 -11.02
CA LYS A 32 -10.40 7.82 -9.59
C LYS A 32 -9.55 6.87 -8.74
N LEU A 33 -9.19 5.70 -9.28
CA LEU A 33 -8.32 4.74 -8.59
C LEU A 33 -6.86 5.20 -8.61
N ALA A 34 -6.44 5.90 -9.66
CA ALA A 34 -5.09 6.47 -9.73
C ALA A 34 -4.92 7.60 -8.70
N VAL A 35 -5.94 8.42 -8.50
CA VAL A 35 -5.98 9.44 -7.43
C VAL A 35 -5.92 8.77 -6.06
N TYR A 36 -6.79 7.78 -5.81
CA TYR A 36 -6.80 7.02 -4.56
C TYR A 36 -5.44 6.39 -4.23
N LEU A 37 -4.79 5.74 -5.22
CA LEU A 37 -3.47 5.16 -5.03
C LEU A 37 -2.42 6.21 -4.67
N ARG A 38 -2.46 7.38 -5.31
CA ARG A 38 -1.57 8.49 -4.97
C ARG A 38 -1.80 8.96 -3.55
N ASP A 39 -3.05 9.13 -3.13
CA ASP A 39 -3.38 9.57 -1.77
C ASP A 39 -2.86 8.56 -0.73
N VAL A 40 -3.08 7.26 -0.96
CA VAL A 40 -2.54 6.19 -0.09
C VAL A 40 -1.02 6.25 -0.02
N MET A 41 -0.32 6.36 -1.15
CA MET A 41 1.15 6.40 -1.18
C MET A 41 1.72 7.66 -0.52
N THR A 42 1.08 8.81 -0.72
CA THR A 42 1.48 10.07 -0.11
C THR A 42 1.30 10.04 1.40
N GLN A 43 0.14 9.60 1.88
CA GLN A 43 -0.10 9.43 3.32
C GLN A 43 0.88 8.39 3.91
N ALA A 44 1.12 7.28 3.22
CA ALA A 44 2.06 6.26 3.69
C ALA A 44 3.49 6.82 3.84
N LEU A 45 3.95 7.65 2.90
CA LEU A 45 5.25 8.31 2.99
C LEU A 45 5.32 9.30 4.15
N GLN A 46 4.24 10.05 4.38
CA GLN A 46 4.13 10.97 5.52
C GLN A 46 4.21 10.21 6.84
N ILE A 47 3.38 9.18 7.01
CA ILE A 47 3.33 8.34 8.22
C ILE A 47 4.65 7.59 8.44
N ALA A 48 5.28 7.10 7.37
CA ALA A 48 6.59 6.43 7.46
C ALA A 48 7.71 7.38 7.88
N SER A 49 7.55 8.68 7.62
CA SER A 49 8.50 9.73 8.02
C SER A 49 8.20 10.27 9.41
N ASP A 50 6.92 10.45 9.73
CA ASP A 50 6.42 11.00 10.97
C ASP A 50 5.10 10.30 11.38
N PRO A 51 5.14 9.36 12.34
CA PRO A 51 3.96 8.64 12.81
C PRO A 51 2.89 9.53 13.45
N ASP A 52 3.22 10.76 13.86
CA ASP A 52 2.27 11.69 14.48
C ASP A 52 1.32 12.32 13.45
N THR A 53 1.54 12.06 12.16
CA THR A 53 0.67 12.49 11.06
C THR A 53 -0.62 11.66 10.93
N ILE A 54 -0.77 10.58 11.70
CA ILE A 54 -1.98 9.75 11.69
C ILE A 54 -3.14 10.51 12.35
N ASP A 55 -4.23 10.68 11.60
CA ASP A 55 -5.44 11.38 12.01
C ASP A 55 -6.73 10.61 11.64
N GLY A 56 -7.89 11.25 11.81
CA GLY A 56 -9.19 10.65 11.52
C GLY A 56 -9.51 10.46 10.02
N GLU A 57 -8.73 11.06 9.13
CA GLU A 57 -8.89 10.95 7.67
C GLU A 57 -7.85 9.99 7.05
N THR A 58 -6.95 9.48 7.87
CA THR A 58 -5.88 8.59 7.44
C THR A 58 -6.44 7.25 6.94
N LEU A 59 -6.04 6.88 5.73
CA LEU A 59 -6.49 5.64 5.10
C LEU A 59 -5.82 4.42 5.78
N PRO A 60 -6.59 3.36 6.13
CA PRO A 60 -6.02 2.14 6.70
C PRO A 60 -4.92 1.52 5.84
N GLU A 61 -5.07 1.58 4.52
CA GLU A 61 -4.07 1.10 3.57
C GLU A 61 -2.78 1.92 3.59
N ALA A 62 -2.88 3.23 3.88
CA ALA A 62 -1.70 4.09 4.02
C ALA A 62 -0.90 3.73 5.27
N ILE A 63 -1.58 3.40 6.38
CA ILE A 63 -0.92 2.94 7.61
C ILE A 63 -0.19 1.61 7.35
N ARG A 64 -0.86 0.66 6.68
CA ARG A 64 -0.23 -0.63 6.37
C ARG A 64 0.99 -0.46 5.47
N LEU A 65 0.87 0.30 4.39
CA LEU A 65 1.99 0.61 3.51
C LEU A 65 3.10 1.35 4.26
N ALA A 66 2.78 2.28 5.17
CA ALA A 66 3.79 3.01 5.95
C ALA A 66 4.66 2.09 6.82
N LEU A 67 4.07 1.02 7.38
CA LEU A 67 4.83 0.00 8.10
C LEU A 67 5.82 -0.69 7.15
N ASP A 68 5.37 -1.10 5.97
CA ASP A 68 6.23 -1.71 4.95
C ASP A 68 7.36 -0.77 4.49
N LEU A 69 7.07 0.53 4.35
CA LEU A 69 8.06 1.56 3.97
C LEU A 69 9.11 1.81 5.05
N ARG A 70 8.77 1.66 6.34
CA ARG A 70 9.73 1.81 7.44
C ARG A 70 10.70 0.64 7.53
N GLU A 71 10.29 -0.53 7.05
CA GLU A 71 11.08 -1.76 7.08
C GLU A 71 11.91 -1.97 5.80
N SER A 72 11.53 -1.31 4.69
CA SER A 72 12.23 -1.38 3.40
C SER A 72 12.55 0.00 2.85
N GLU A 73 13.81 0.42 2.97
CA GLU A 73 14.31 1.66 2.38
C GLU A 73 14.19 1.65 0.84
N ALA A 74 14.36 0.49 0.21
CA ALA A 74 14.18 0.32 -1.23
C ALA A 74 12.72 0.61 -1.65
N LEU A 75 11.74 0.07 -0.91
CA LEU A 75 10.32 0.32 -1.15
C LEU A 75 9.99 1.80 -0.90
N ARG A 76 10.57 2.39 0.16
CA ARG A 76 10.43 3.82 0.46
C ARG A 76 10.93 4.70 -0.68
N ALA A 77 12.08 4.39 -1.25
CA ALA A 77 12.61 5.11 -2.41
C ALA A 77 11.70 4.93 -3.64
N ALA A 78 11.23 3.72 -3.89
CA ALA A 78 10.37 3.37 -5.02
C ALA A 78 9.01 4.12 -4.97
N VAL A 79 8.37 4.14 -3.80
CA VAL A 79 7.12 4.88 -3.57
C VAL A 79 7.37 6.40 -3.55
N GLY A 80 8.51 6.85 -3.04
CA GLY A 80 8.92 8.26 -3.08
C GLY A 80 8.98 8.85 -4.49
N MET A 81 9.35 8.03 -5.49
CA MET A 81 9.34 8.44 -6.90
C MET A 81 7.92 8.64 -7.48
N VAL A 82 6.89 8.03 -6.88
CA VAL A 82 5.48 8.23 -7.30
C VAL A 82 4.96 9.59 -6.93
N GLY A 83 5.39 10.14 -5.79
CA GLY A 83 5.04 11.50 -5.40
C GLY A 83 5.43 12.53 -6.47
N ALA A 84 6.37 12.19 -7.35
CA ALA A 84 6.85 13.01 -8.45
C ALA A 84 6.33 12.61 -9.85
N GLY A 85 5.52 11.55 -10.00
CA GLY A 85 5.21 11.02 -11.34
C GLY A 85 4.09 9.98 -11.46
N THR A 86 4.13 9.21 -12.54
CA THR A 86 3.13 8.18 -12.88
C THR A 86 3.42 6.88 -12.13
N ILE A 87 2.38 6.25 -11.57
CA ILE A 87 2.49 4.92 -10.94
C ILE A 87 2.76 3.88 -12.04
N SER A 88 3.91 3.19 -11.97
CA SER A 88 4.30 2.18 -12.96
C SER A 88 3.84 0.76 -12.59
N ALA A 89 3.74 -0.12 -13.58
CA ALA A 89 3.46 -1.54 -13.38
C ALA A 89 4.56 -2.27 -12.57
N GLU A 90 5.80 -1.81 -12.70
CA GLU A 90 6.95 -2.31 -11.92
C GLU A 90 6.75 -2.06 -10.43
N LEU A 91 6.42 -0.83 -10.07
CA LEU A 91 6.21 -0.45 -8.69
C LEU A 91 5.00 -1.15 -8.08
N ALA A 92 3.93 -1.31 -8.86
CA ALA A 92 2.75 -2.05 -8.39
C ALA A 92 3.09 -3.50 -8.02
N ARG A 93 3.98 -4.14 -8.79
CA ARG A 93 4.50 -5.50 -8.48
C ARG A 93 5.36 -5.49 -7.23
N GLU A 94 6.20 -4.47 -7.05
CA GLU A 94 7.08 -4.35 -5.88
C GLU A 94 6.27 -4.22 -4.59
N ILE A 95 5.25 -3.36 -4.57
CA ILE A 95 4.35 -3.19 -3.42
C ILE A 95 3.60 -4.51 -3.12
N LEU A 96 3.01 -5.16 -4.13
CA LEU A 96 2.33 -6.45 -3.94
C LEU A 96 3.26 -7.55 -3.40
N SER A 97 4.55 -7.52 -3.77
CA SER A 97 5.54 -8.47 -3.29
C SER A 97 5.98 -8.20 -1.85
N ALA A 98 6.02 -6.94 -1.43
CA ALA A 98 6.33 -6.53 -0.07
C ALA A 98 5.22 -6.96 0.89
N GLU A 99 3.96 -6.71 0.54
CA GLU A 99 2.81 -7.13 1.36
C GLU A 99 2.72 -8.67 1.49
N HIS A 100 3.11 -9.43 0.46
CA HIS A 100 3.13 -10.90 0.51
C HIS A 100 4.15 -11.48 1.49
N LYS A 101 5.29 -10.80 1.72
CA LYS A 101 6.31 -11.29 2.65
C LYS A 101 5.80 -11.36 4.11
N PHE A 102 4.85 -10.48 4.48
CA PHE A 102 4.28 -10.47 5.83
C PHE A 102 3.09 -11.41 6.02
N ALA A 103 2.40 -11.78 4.94
CA ALA A 103 1.34 -12.79 5.01
C ALA A 103 1.87 -14.21 5.29
N VAL A 104 3.12 -14.51 4.87
CA VAL A 104 3.69 -15.87 4.95
C VAL A 104 4.54 -16.10 6.22
N THR A 105 4.89 -15.05 6.97
CA THR A 105 5.79 -15.15 8.14
C THR A 105 5.02 -15.18 9.48
N ARG A 106 3.74 -15.57 9.48
CA ARG A 106 2.92 -15.74 10.70
C ARG A 106 2.45 -17.17 10.87
#